data_AF-A0A559IUT4-F1
#
_entry.id   AF-A0A559IUT4-F1
#
_cell.length_a   1.000
_cell.length_b   1.000
_cell.length_c   1.000
_cell.angle_alpha   90.00
_cell.angle_beta   90.00
_cell.angle_gamma   90.00
#
_symmetry.space_group_name_H-M   'P 1'
#
loop_
_entity.id
_entity.type
_entity.pdbx_description
1 polymer ?
#
loop_
_entity_poly.entity_id
_entity_poly.type
_entity_poly.pdbx_seq_one_letter_code
_entity_poly.pdbx_strand_id
1 'polypeptide(L)'
;MKNSAPSIKEITETFKLGLLIGLLSMDQVINFADKYIEHEANPDAGIIEVSLSGSKGINETISKLEEVKGIYDIQKPIRTILGLIYIESLNSDDISEITYKLYSLSLNISESQIGGDLYFELNSMDDIKYLVTDEVIRKRIETSIGIYKELGEEFLKVLL
;
A
#
# COMPACT_ATOMS: atom_id res chain seq x y z
N MET A 1 2.56 19.59 7.93
CA MET A 1 3.98 19.36 7.58
C MET A 1 4.07 19.36 6.06
N LYS A 2 5.05 20.01 5.44
CA LYS A 2 5.28 19.82 3.99
C LYS A 2 5.67 18.35 3.78
N ASN A 3 4.91 17.59 3.01
CA ASN A 3 5.35 16.28 2.55
C ASN A 3 6.57 16.50 1.65
N SER A 4 7.74 16.11 2.14
CA SER A 4 8.89 15.89 1.27
C SER A 4 8.59 14.71 0.35
N ALA A 5 9.15 14.70 -0.86
CA ALA A 5 9.05 13.54 -1.74
C ALA A 5 9.45 12.26 -0.99
N PRO A 6 8.71 11.15 -1.17
CA PRO A 6 8.98 9.92 -0.44
C PRO A 6 10.36 9.36 -0.82
N SER A 7 11.07 8.79 0.16
CA SER A 7 12.34 8.12 -0.12
C SER A 7 12.11 6.84 -0.93
N ILE A 8 13.13 6.35 -1.65
CA ILE A 8 13.01 5.09 -2.40
C ILE A 8 12.60 3.92 -1.50
N LYS A 9 13.05 3.93 -0.23
CA LYS A 9 12.65 2.92 0.76
C LYS A 9 11.19 3.06 1.18
N GLU A 10 10.68 4.28 1.37
CA GLU A 10 9.25 4.52 1.63
C GLU A 10 8.40 3.99 0.47
N ILE A 11 8.86 4.22 -0.77
CA ILE A 11 8.17 3.75 -1.98
C ILE A 11 8.17 2.22 -2.05
N THR A 12 9.31 1.56 -1.84
CA THR A 12 9.39 0.09 -1.96
C THR A 12 8.63 -0.63 -0.85
N GLU A 13 8.60 -0.09 0.37
CA GLU A 13 7.76 -0.63 1.45
C GLU A 13 6.27 -0.45 1.16
N THR A 14 5.89 0.64 0.48
CA THR A 14 4.51 0.83 0.00
C THR A 14 4.17 -0.22 -1.06
N PHE A 15 5.04 -0.44 -2.04
CA PHE A 15 4.84 -1.49 -3.04
C PHE A 15 4.72 -2.87 -2.42
N LYS A 16 5.56 -3.17 -1.43
CA LYS A 16 5.53 -4.45 -0.71
C LYS A 16 4.17 -4.71 -0.06
N LEU A 17 3.69 -3.74 0.72
CA LEU A 17 2.38 -3.84 1.37
C LEU A 17 1.25 -3.95 0.33
N GLY A 18 1.33 -3.17 -0.75
CA GLY A 18 0.35 -3.21 -1.83
C GLY A 18 0.28 -4.56 -2.54
N LEU A 19 1.42 -5.20 -2.79
CA LEU A 19 1.48 -6.57 -3.33
C LEU A 19 0.90 -7.60 -2.36
N LEU A 20 1.28 -7.53 -1.08
CA LEU A 20 0.84 -8.49 -0.05
C LEU A 20 -0.69 -8.56 0.09
N ILE A 21 -1.37 -7.43 -0.09
CA ILE A 21 -2.83 -7.37 0.04
C ILE A 21 -3.56 -7.43 -1.31
N GLY A 22 -2.84 -7.55 -2.43
CA GLY A 22 -3.43 -7.58 -3.77
C GLY A 22 -4.00 -6.22 -4.24
N LEU A 23 -3.55 -5.11 -3.65
CA LEU A 23 -3.94 -3.76 -4.07
C LEU A 23 -3.13 -3.28 -5.28
N LEU A 24 -1.87 -3.71 -5.37
CA LEU A 24 -0.98 -3.41 -6.49
C LEU A 24 -0.58 -4.69 -7.20
N SER A 25 -0.40 -4.58 -8.52
CA SER A 25 0.07 -5.67 -9.37
C SER A 25 1.59 -5.67 -9.50
N MET A 26 2.16 -6.84 -9.83
CA MET A 26 3.59 -6.93 -10.14
C MET A 26 3.96 -6.02 -11.32
N ASP A 27 3.11 -5.91 -12.34
CA ASP A 27 3.36 -5.08 -13.51
C ASP A 27 3.52 -3.60 -13.13
N GLN A 28 2.72 -3.09 -12.19
CA GLN A 28 2.87 -1.73 -11.67
C GLN A 28 4.21 -1.53 -10.95
N VAL A 29 4.64 -2.52 -10.16
CA VAL A 29 5.91 -2.48 -9.41
C VAL A 29 7.12 -2.53 -10.36
N ILE A 30 7.08 -3.43 -11.34
CA ILE A 30 8.15 -3.61 -12.33
C ILE A 30 8.27 -2.36 -13.21
N ASN A 31 7.14 -1.86 -13.72
CA ASN A 31 7.13 -0.65 -14.53
C ASN A 31 7.67 0.57 -13.77
N PHE A 32 7.40 0.67 -12.46
CA PHE A 32 8.04 1.68 -11.63
C PHE A 32 9.56 1.47 -11.56
N ALA A 33 10.03 0.25 -11.30
CA ALA A 33 11.45 -0.05 -11.18
C ALA A 33 12.21 0.26 -12.48
N ASP A 34 11.64 -0.11 -13.63
CA ASP A 34 12.21 0.17 -14.96
C ASP A 34 12.36 1.68 -15.18
N LYS A 35 11.29 2.45 -14.96
CA LYS A 35 11.32 3.91 -15.07
C LYS A 35 12.34 4.52 -14.11
N TYR A 36 12.44 4.03 -12.88
CA TYR A 36 13.40 4.53 -11.90
C TYR A 36 14.84 4.33 -12.39
N ILE A 37 15.15 3.15 -12.92
CA ILE A 37 16.48 2.81 -13.47
C ILE A 37 16.84 3.68 -14.67
N GLU A 38 15.88 4.00 -15.53
CA GLU A 38 16.11 4.88 -16.69
C GLU A 38 16.51 6.31 -16.31
N HIS A 39 16.00 6.81 -15.17
CA HIS A 39 16.18 8.20 -14.75
C HIS A 39 17.29 8.40 -13.72
N GLU A 40 17.64 7.37 -12.96
CA GLU A 40 18.65 7.45 -11.91
C GLU A 40 20.04 7.09 -12.43
N ALA A 41 21.04 7.95 -12.20
CA ALA A 41 22.39 7.74 -12.72
C ALA A 41 23.11 6.54 -12.07
N ASN A 42 22.73 6.20 -10.83
CA ASN A 42 23.26 5.08 -10.07
C ASN A 42 22.13 4.43 -9.23
N PRO A 43 21.25 3.63 -9.85
CA PRO A 43 20.10 3.06 -9.17
C PRO A 43 20.51 2.06 -8.09
N ASP A 44 19.69 1.92 -7.04
CA ASP A 44 19.90 0.91 -6.00
C ASP A 44 19.83 -0.49 -6.61
N ALA A 45 20.79 -1.36 -6.28
CA ALA A 45 20.85 -2.71 -6.82
C ALA A 45 19.58 -3.53 -6.52
N GLY A 46 18.93 -3.29 -5.38
CA GLY A 46 17.64 -3.90 -5.05
C GLY A 46 16.54 -3.50 -6.03
N ILE A 47 16.53 -2.26 -6.53
CA ILE A 47 15.57 -1.82 -7.56
C ILE A 47 15.84 -2.52 -8.90
N ILE A 48 17.10 -2.72 -9.26
CA ILE A 48 17.47 -3.51 -10.45
C ILE A 48 16.94 -4.95 -10.31
N GLU A 49 17.13 -5.58 -9.16
CA GLU A 49 16.61 -6.92 -8.90
C GLU A 49 15.07 -6.99 -8.94
N VAL A 50 14.38 -5.93 -8.49
CA VAL A 50 12.92 -5.82 -8.60
C VAL A 50 12.48 -5.79 -10.06
N SER A 51 13.11 -4.97 -10.92
CA SER A 51 12.85 -4.93 -12.37
C SER A 51 13.01 -6.32 -13.01
N LEU A 52 14.04 -7.07 -12.60
CA LEU A 52 14.32 -8.42 -13.11
C LEU A 52 13.46 -9.54 -12.48
N SER A 53 12.64 -9.24 -11.48
CA SER A 53 11.89 -10.24 -10.70
C SER A 53 10.60 -10.72 -11.37
N GLY A 54 10.14 -10.08 -12.45
CA GLY A 54 8.83 -10.35 -13.06
C GLY A 54 8.58 -11.81 -13.46
N SER A 55 9.62 -12.53 -13.90
CA SER A 55 9.51 -13.96 -14.24
C SER A 55 9.56 -14.90 -13.03
N LYS A 56 9.89 -14.39 -11.85
CA LYS A 56 10.14 -15.17 -10.61
C LYS A 56 8.95 -15.18 -9.66
N GLY A 57 7.95 -14.30 -9.87
CA GLY A 57 6.69 -14.27 -9.15
C GLY A 57 6.71 -13.41 -7.88
N ILE A 58 5.52 -13.26 -7.28
CA ILE A 58 5.23 -12.22 -6.27
C ILE A 58 6.10 -12.30 -5.01
N ASN A 59 6.39 -13.51 -4.51
CA ASN A 59 7.18 -13.70 -3.29
C ASN A 59 8.63 -13.26 -3.48
N GLU A 60 9.21 -13.53 -4.65
CA GLU A 60 10.57 -13.08 -4.98
C GLU A 60 10.59 -11.55 -5.11
N THR A 61 9.61 -10.96 -5.81
CA THR A 61 9.49 -9.50 -5.93
C THR A 61 9.41 -8.83 -4.56
N ILE A 62 8.59 -9.36 -3.64
CA ILE A 62 8.50 -8.89 -2.25
C ILE A 62 9.87 -8.96 -1.56
N SER A 63 10.56 -10.09 -1.65
CA SER A 63 11.90 -10.24 -1.06
C SER A 63 12.88 -9.19 -1.60
N LYS A 64 12.82 -8.87 -2.90
CA LYS A 64 13.70 -7.85 -3.51
C LYS A 64 13.36 -6.43 -3.11
N LEU A 65 12.08 -6.11 -2.90
CA LEU A 65 11.67 -4.82 -2.34
C LEU A 65 12.22 -4.61 -0.90
N GLU A 66 12.32 -5.68 -0.11
CA GLU A 66 12.88 -5.63 1.24
C GLU A 66 14.38 -5.35 1.28
N GLU A 67 15.13 -5.85 0.28
CA GLU A 67 16.58 -5.66 0.14
C GLU A 67 16.97 -4.20 -0.12
N VAL A 68 16.06 -3.37 -0.65
CA VAL A 68 16.29 -1.94 -0.88
C VAL A 68 16.59 -1.25 0.45
N LYS A 69 17.70 -0.51 0.52
CA LYS A 69 18.19 0.09 1.76
C LYS A 69 17.63 1.49 1.95
N GLY A 70 17.48 1.90 3.21
CA GLY A 70 17.11 3.25 3.56
C GLY A 70 16.47 3.33 4.93
N ILE A 71 16.45 4.54 5.50
CA ILE A 71 15.67 4.85 6.70
C ILE A 71 14.34 5.44 6.24
N TYR A 72 13.26 5.01 6.88
CA TYR A 72 11.92 5.50 6.58
C TYR A 72 11.07 5.58 7.84
N ASP A 73 10.02 6.40 7.78
CA ASP A 73 8.95 6.37 8.78
C ASP A 73 8.02 5.20 8.47
N ILE A 74 7.98 4.23 9.37
CA ILE A 74 7.19 3.00 9.20
C ILE A 74 5.68 3.27 9.03
N GLN A 75 5.19 4.41 9.54
CA GLN A 75 3.77 4.76 9.42
C GLN A 75 3.41 5.25 8.01
N LYS A 76 4.36 5.83 7.28
CA LYS A 76 4.07 6.45 5.98
C LYS A 76 3.64 5.45 4.91
N PRO A 77 4.33 4.31 4.67
CA PRO A 77 3.85 3.32 3.72
C PRO A 77 2.47 2.80 4.06
N ILE A 78 2.20 2.57 5.36
CA ILE A 78 0.90 2.06 5.80
C ILE A 78 -0.21 3.08 5.52
N ARG A 79 0.00 4.34 5.90
CA ARG A 79 -0.95 5.43 5.62
C ARG A 79 -1.15 5.64 4.12
N THR A 80 -0.11 5.46 3.33
CA THR A 80 -0.20 5.54 1.86
C THR A 80 -1.08 4.44 1.31
N ILE A 81 -0.91 3.20 1.77
CA ILE A 81 -1.79 2.07 1.42
C ILE A 81 -3.24 2.35 1.83
N LEU A 82 -3.47 2.86 3.03
CA LEU A 82 -4.82 3.24 3.47
C LEU A 82 -5.43 4.30 2.54
N GLY A 83 -4.65 5.29 2.11
CA GLY A 83 -5.07 6.27 1.10
C GLY A 83 -5.44 5.64 -0.23
N LEU A 84 -4.64 4.68 -0.72
CA LEU A 84 -4.91 3.96 -1.96
C LEU A 84 -6.17 3.08 -1.87
N ILE A 85 -6.36 2.34 -0.77
CA ILE A 85 -7.58 1.56 -0.53
C ILE A 85 -8.81 2.48 -0.50
N TYR A 86 -8.70 3.64 0.15
CA TYR A 86 -9.80 4.61 0.17
C TYR A 86 -10.15 5.07 -1.25
N ILE A 87 -9.16 5.44 -2.08
CA ILE A 87 -9.36 5.84 -3.47
C ILE A 87 -10.02 4.72 -4.29
N GLU A 88 -9.58 3.47 -4.11
CA GLU A 88 -10.20 2.30 -4.74
C GLU A 88 -11.66 2.13 -4.30
N SER A 89 -11.94 2.30 -3.00
CA SER A 89 -13.30 2.17 -2.44
C SER A 89 -14.31 3.18 -2.99
N LEU A 90 -13.85 4.37 -3.42
CA LEU A 90 -14.70 5.39 -4.02
C LEU A 90 -15.22 4.98 -5.40
N ASN A 91 -14.51 4.08 -6.08
CA ASN A 91 -14.80 3.63 -7.44
C ASN A 91 -15.25 2.17 -7.51
N SER A 92 -15.16 1.42 -6.41
CA SER A 92 -15.52 0.00 -6.34
C SER A 92 -16.94 -0.22 -5.84
N ASP A 93 -17.68 -1.07 -6.55
CA ASP A 93 -18.94 -1.65 -6.10
C ASP A 93 -18.73 -2.89 -5.22
N ASP A 94 -17.56 -3.51 -5.26
CA ASP A 94 -17.23 -4.69 -4.46
C ASP A 94 -16.66 -4.27 -3.09
N ILE A 95 -17.58 -4.01 -2.15
CA ILE A 95 -17.22 -3.71 -0.77
C ILE A 95 -16.52 -4.88 -0.08
N SER A 96 -16.83 -6.12 -0.47
CA SER A 96 -16.22 -7.30 0.15
C SER A 96 -14.72 -7.35 -0.13
N GLU A 97 -14.30 -7.03 -1.35
CA GLU A 97 -12.91 -6.92 -1.72
C GLU A 97 -12.19 -5.82 -0.93
N ILE A 98 -12.80 -4.64 -0.79
CA ILE A 98 -12.23 -3.51 -0.02
C ILE A 98 -12.03 -3.88 1.44
N THR A 99 -13.05 -4.46 2.09
CA THR A 99 -12.96 -4.88 3.50
C THR A 99 -11.92 -5.98 3.70
N TYR A 100 -11.78 -6.88 2.75
CA TYR A 100 -10.76 -7.93 2.79
C TYR A 100 -9.35 -7.34 2.69
N LYS A 101 -9.12 -6.35 1.81
CA LYS A 101 -7.83 -5.65 1.70
C LYS A 101 -7.47 -4.93 3.01
N LEU A 102 -8.43 -4.29 3.68
CA LEU A 102 -8.22 -3.64 4.99
C LEU A 102 -7.87 -4.65 6.08
N TYR A 103 -8.60 -5.77 6.13
CA TYR A 103 -8.32 -6.86 7.05
C TYR A 103 -6.93 -7.48 6.78
N SER A 104 -6.62 -7.80 5.52
CA SER A 104 -5.33 -8.36 5.11
C SER A 104 -4.18 -7.43 5.45
N LEU A 105 -4.35 -6.11 5.29
CA LEU A 105 -3.36 -5.13 5.73
C LEU A 105 -3.12 -5.23 7.23
N SER A 106 -4.16 -5.38 8.05
CA SER A 106 -4.04 -5.53 9.51
C SER A 106 -3.22 -6.75 9.91
N LEU A 107 -3.22 -7.83 9.11
CA LEU A 107 -2.42 -9.03 9.35
C LEU A 107 -0.92 -8.84 9.06
N ASN A 108 -0.57 -7.82 8.26
CA ASN A 108 0.80 -7.56 7.80
C ASN A 108 1.45 -6.37 8.54
N ILE A 109 0.77 -5.81 9.54
CA ILE A 109 1.24 -4.70 10.37
C ILE A 109 0.96 -5.00 11.84
N SER A 110 1.59 -4.24 12.74
CA SER A 110 1.35 -4.33 14.18
C SER A 110 0.57 -3.12 14.69
N GLU A 111 -0.12 -3.31 15.80
CA GLU A 111 -0.89 -2.27 16.49
C GLU A 111 -0.05 -1.01 16.76
N SER A 112 1.22 -1.17 17.17
CA SER A 112 2.11 -0.05 17.48
C SER A 112 2.49 0.80 16.26
N GLN A 113 2.36 0.27 15.04
CA GLN A 113 2.67 1.01 13.82
C GLN A 113 1.57 1.98 13.40
N ILE A 114 0.30 1.71 13.74
CA ILE A 114 -0.84 2.53 13.27
C ILE A 114 -1.75 3.05 14.38
N GLY A 115 -1.55 2.59 15.62
CA GLY A 115 -2.40 2.91 16.76
C GLY A 115 -3.53 1.89 16.94
N GLY A 116 -3.87 1.62 18.20
CA GLY A 116 -4.85 0.60 18.60
C GLY A 116 -6.19 0.74 17.91
N ASP A 117 -6.82 1.91 18.02
CA ASP A 117 -8.18 2.13 17.50
C ASP A 117 -8.28 1.82 16.00
N LEU A 118 -7.35 2.34 15.19
CA LEU A 118 -7.32 2.08 13.77
C LEU A 118 -6.99 0.62 13.46
N TYR A 119 -6.07 0.00 14.20
CA TYR A 119 -5.73 -1.40 14.02
C TYR A 119 -6.96 -2.32 14.25
N PHE A 120 -7.68 -2.12 15.34
CA PHE A 120 -8.91 -2.89 15.63
C PHE A 120 -10.01 -2.63 14.60
N GLU A 121 -10.17 -1.38 14.17
CA GLU A 121 -11.11 -1.02 13.12
C GLU A 121 -10.85 -1.82 11.84
N LEU A 122 -9.62 -1.80 11.32
CA LEU A 122 -9.22 -2.55 10.12
C LEU A 122 -9.40 -4.06 10.29
N ASN A 123 -8.99 -4.60 11.43
CA ASN A 123 -9.07 -6.03 11.72
C ASN A 123 -10.53 -6.53 11.78
N SER A 124 -11.48 -5.67 12.15
CA SER A 124 -12.90 -6.01 12.23
C SER A 124 -13.67 -5.90 10.90
N MET A 125 -13.07 -5.33 9.85
CA MET A 125 -13.78 -4.97 8.61
C MET A 125 -14.34 -6.18 7.86
N ASP A 126 -13.59 -7.28 7.81
CA ASP A 126 -14.02 -8.48 7.07
C ASP A 126 -15.18 -9.19 7.76
N ASP A 127 -15.24 -9.13 9.10
CA ASP A 127 -16.31 -9.74 9.89
C ASP A 127 -17.58 -8.89 9.85
N ILE A 128 -17.45 -7.57 10.05
CA ILE A 128 -18.63 -6.70 10.21
C ILE A 128 -19.41 -6.50 8.91
N LYS A 129 -18.81 -6.74 7.74
CA LYS A 129 -19.50 -6.62 6.45
C LYS A 129 -20.69 -7.56 6.32
N TYR A 130 -20.73 -8.67 7.07
CA TYR A 130 -21.85 -9.60 7.11
C TYR A 130 -22.97 -9.18 8.08
N LEU A 131 -22.75 -8.13 8.88
CA LEU A 131 -23.63 -7.70 9.96
C LEU A 131 -24.34 -6.36 9.67
N VAL A 132 -23.82 -5.57 8.74
CA VAL A 132 -24.33 -4.23 8.44
C VAL A 132 -24.44 -4.00 6.92
N THR A 133 -25.09 -2.92 6.52
CA THR A 133 -25.23 -2.58 5.10
C THR A 133 -23.94 -2.01 4.52
N ASP A 134 -23.78 -2.11 3.21
CA ASP A 134 -22.66 -1.51 2.48
C ASP A 134 -22.53 0.00 2.74
N GLU A 135 -23.66 0.72 2.89
CA GLU A 135 -23.66 2.15 3.23
C GLU A 135 -22.98 2.41 4.58
N VAL A 136 -23.24 1.57 5.59
CA VAL A 136 -22.59 1.66 6.90
C VAL A 136 -21.10 1.36 6.78
N ILE A 137 -20.71 0.35 6.00
CA ILE A 137 -19.29 0.03 5.75
C ILE A 137 -18.58 1.19 5.05
N ARG A 138 -19.17 1.74 3.99
CA ARG A 138 -18.61 2.89 3.25
C ARG A 138 -18.38 4.09 4.17
N LYS A 139 -19.33 4.40 5.05
CA LYS A 139 -19.19 5.48 6.03
C LYS A 139 -18.05 5.23 7.02
N ARG A 140 -17.87 3.98 7.47
CA ARG A 140 -16.76 3.61 8.36
C ARG A 140 -15.42 3.75 7.63
N ILE A 141 -15.32 3.26 6.40
CA ILE A 141 -14.13 3.44 5.55
C ILE A 141 -13.78 4.93 5.41
N GLU A 142 -14.74 5.76 5.03
CA GLU A 142 -14.56 7.21 4.89
C GLU A 142 -14.06 7.84 6.20
N THR A 143 -14.69 7.50 7.33
CA THR A 143 -14.34 8.07 8.64
C THR A 143 -12.96 7.63 9.11
N SER A 144 -12.61 6.35 8.92
CA SER A 144 -11.41 5.74 9.49
C SER A 144 -10.17 5.98 8.65
N ILE A 145 -10.30 6.00 7.32
CA ILE A 145 -9.14 6.04 6.41
C ILE A 145 -9.22 7.15 5.36
N GLY A 146 -10.35 7.85 5.22
CA GLY A 146 -10.50 8.94 4.26
C GLY A 146 -9.53 10.09 4.46
N ILE A 147 -9.04 10.28 5.70
CA ILE A 147 -8.00 11.26 6.04
C ILE A 147 -6.66 11.04 5.30
N TYR A 148 -6.42 9.83 4.78
CA TYR A 148 -5.17 9.47 4.10
C TYR A 148 -5.23 9.61 2.58
N LYS A 149 -6.36 10.09 2.02
CA LYS A 149 -6.58 10.22 0.58
C LYS A 149 -5.42 10.91 -0.15
N GLU A 150 -4.96 12.04 0.39
CA GLU A 150 -3.90 12.84 -0.25
C GLU A 150 -2.59 12.06 -0.40
N LEU A 151 -2.24 11.21 0.58
CA LEU A 151 -1.05 10.36 0.49
C LEU A 151 -1.17 9.32 -0.64
N GLY A 152 -2.37 8.74 -0.80
CA GLY A 152 -2.65 7.83 -1.91
C GLY A 152 -2.56 8.55 -3.27
N GLU A 153 -3.14 9.74 -3.38
CA GLU A 153 -3.08 10.57 -4.60
C GLU A 153 -1.65 10.99 -4.95
N GLU A 154 -0.81 11.30 -3.95
CA GLU A 154 0.61 11.56 -4.13
C GLU A 154 1.35 10.32 -4.63
N PHE A 155 1.07 9.15 -4.07
CA PHE A 155 1.72 7.90 -4.48
C PHE A 155 1.30 7.45 -5.89
N LEU A 156 0.05 7.70 -6.31
CA LEU A 156 -0.36 7.39 -7.69
C LEU A 156 0.48 8.13 -8.74
N LYS A 157 1.02 9.31 -8.41
CA LYS A 157 1.94 10.05 -9.30
C LYS A 157 3.29 9.35 -9.47
N VAL A 158 3.66 8.45 -8.55
CA VAL A 158 4.87 7.62 -8.65
C VAL A 158 4.67 6.47 -9.65
N LEU A 159 3.42 6.05 -9.89
CA LEU A 159 3.08 4.98 -10.86
C LEU A 159 3.04 5.48 -12.31
N LEU A 160 2.75 6.77 -12.51
CA LEU A 160 2.60 7.43 -13.81
C LEU A 160 3.95 7.81 -14.40
#